data_AF-A0A1I2DVT8-F1
#
_entry.id   AF-A0A1I2DVT8-F1
#
_cell.length_a   1.000
_cell.length_b   1.000
_cell.length_c   1.000
_cell.angle_alpha   90.00
_cell.angle_beta   90.00
_cell.angle_gamma   90.00
#
_symmetry.space_group_name_H-M   'P 1'
#
loop_
_entity.id
_entity.type
_entity.pdbx_description
1 polymer ?
#
loop_
_entity_poly.entity_id
_entity_poly.type
_entity_poly.pdbx_seq_one_letter_code
_entity_poly.pdbx_strand_id
1 'polypeptide(L)'
;MTGRRWRAGGSVFSAVVLLAGGVLTAAAATARSADTTTRFPAARTVVVDNRNGPITVRAGGPGITVHRRLAWTLAEPWLQENRDDTTLTLHATCGRPDHTVQIIIDCEIAYDLEVPPETALDLSATGPISVTGVRGDLRVRPGR
;
A
#
# COMPACT_ATOMS: atom_id res chain seq x y z
N MET A 1 31.62 47.93 -41.86
CA MET A 1 30.67 46.85 -42.25
C MET A 1 30.97 45.63 -41.40
N THR A 2 30.32 45.50 -40.24
CA THR A 2 30.61 44.45 -39.25
C THR A 2 29.30 44.04 -38.63
N GLY A 3 28.83 42.84 -38.96
CA GLY A 3 27.63 42.30 -38.34
C GLY A 3 27.21 40.98 -38.98
N ARG A 4 27.69 39.85 -38.41
CA ARG A 4 27.07 38.51 -38.58
C ARG A 4 27.83 37.45 -37.78
N ARG A 5 27.66 37.39 -36.45
CA ARG A 5 28.11 36.22 -35.65
C ARG A 5 27.31 36.03 -34.35
N TRP A 6 25.98 35.93 -34.41
CA TRP A 6 25.17 35.58 -33.22
C TRP A 6 23.94 34.76 -33.61
N ARG A 7 24.07 33.48 -33.99
CA ARG A 7 22.92 32.56 -34.14
C ARG A 7 23.20 31.07 -33.86
N ALA A 8 24.35 30.69 -33.28
CA ALA A 8 24.71 29.27 -33.13
C ALA A 8 24.58 28.68 -31.71
N GLY A 9 24.17 29.46 -30.70
CA GLY A 9 24.18 29.00 -29.30
C GLY A 9 22.87 28.39 -28.77
N GLY A 10 21.74 28.55 -29.47
CA GLY A 10 20.41 28.23 -28.93
C GLY A 10 19.96 26.77 -29.06
N SER A 11 20.60 25.97 -29.92
CA SER A 11 20.07 24.66 -30.31
C SER A 11 20.48 23.49 -29.38
N VAL A 12 21.58 23.60 -28.66
CA VAL A 12 22.10 22.49 -27.84
C VAL A 12 21.42 22.42 -26.47
N PHE A 13 21.06 23.57 -25.90
CA PHE A 13 20.37 23.62 -24.59
C PHE A 13 18.95 23.03 -24.63
N SER A 14 18.22 23.23 -25.73
CA SER A 14 16.84 22.71 -25.85
C SER A 14 16.78 21.18 -25.92
N ALA A 15 17.79 20.52 -26.50
CA ALA A 15 17.83 19.06 -26.61
C ALA A 15 18.09 18.36 -25.27
N VAL A 16 18.90 18.96 -24.39
CA VAL A 16 19.20 18.40 -23.05
C VAL A 16 18.00 18.51 -22.11
N VAL A 17 17.23 19.60 -22.17
CA VAL A 17 16.01 19.78 -21.37
C VAL A 17 14.90 18.80 -21.78
N LEU A 18 14.76 18.51 -23.08
CA LEU A 18 13.78 17.53 -23.56
C LEU A 18 14.12 16.08 -23.19
N LEU A 19 15.41 15.72 -23.15
CA LEU A 19 15.85 14.39 -22.72
C LEU A 19 15.75 14.20 -21.19
N ALA A 20 16.03 15.23 -20.39
CA ALA A 20 15.85 15.18 -18.94
C ALA A 20 14.36 15.18 -18.52
N GLY A 21 13.49 15.86 -19.27
CA GLY A 21 12.04 15.88 -19.02
C GLY A 21 11.30 14.60 -19.41
N GLY A 22 11.80 13.85 -20.39
CA GLY A 22 11.13 12.63 -20.89
C GLY A 22 11.28 11.39 -20.00
N VAL A 23 12.33 11.31 -19.17
CA VAL A 23 12.55 10.14 -18.30
C VAL A 23 11.63 10.18 -17.07
N LEU A 24 11.28 11.37 -16.58
CA LEU A 24 10.41 11.51 -15.40
C LEU A 24 8.93 11.20 -15.70
N THR A 25 8.47 11.32 -16.94
CA THR A 25 7.08 11.00 -17.32
C THR A 25 6.83 9.50 -17.52
N ALA A 26 7.86 8.72 -17.88
CA ALA A 26 7.70 7.28 -18.11
C ALA A 26 7.54 6.48 -16.81
N ALA A 27 8.26 6.84 -15.73
CA ALA A 27 8.14 6.16 -14.44
C ALA A 27 6.76 6.40 -13.79
N ALA A 28 6.28 7.65 -13.81
CA ALA A 28 4.96 8.01 -13.30
C ALA A 28 3.80 7.36 -14.10
N ALA A 29 4.02 6.98 -15.36
CA ALA A 29 2.99 6.33 -16.18
C ALA A 29 2.70 4.87 -15.77
N THR A 30 3.54 4.25 -14.93
CA THR A 30 3.36 2.86 -14.50
C THR A 30 2.94 2.70 -13.05
N ALA A 31 3.12 3.74 -12.23
CA ALA A 31 2.61 3.76 -10.86
C ALA A 31 1.07 3.68 -10.87
N ARG A 32 0.53 2.73 -10.14
CA ARG A 32 -0.89 2.49 -9.95
C ARG A 32 -1.21 2.58 -8.47
N SER A 33 -2.40 3.06 -8.17
CA SER A 33 -2.93 3.08 -6.81
C SER A 33 -4.41 2.71 -6.78
N ALA A 34 -4.85 2.14 -5.67
CA ALA A 34 -6.24 1.87 -5.41
C ALA A 34 -6.57 2.09 -3.94
N ASP A 35 -7.66 2.79 -3.69
CA ASP A 35 -8.18 3.04 -2.35
C ASP A 35 -9.56 2.38 -2.23
N THR A 36 -9.71 1.48 -1.25
CA THR A 36 -10.95 0.72 -1.05
C THR A 36 -11.35 0.75 0.42
N THR A 37 -12.65 0.91 0.67
CA THR A 37 -13.22 0.82 2.02
C THR A 37 -14.26 -0.27 2.05
N THR A 38 -14.06 -1.26 2.91
CA THR A 38 -15.00 -2.38 3.10
C THR A 38 -15.48 -2.39 4.54
N ARG A 39 -16.77 -2.66 4.74
CA ARG A 39 -17.39 -2.75 6.06
C ARG A 39 -17.82 -4.18 6.34
N PHE A 40 -17.64 -4.58 7.57
CA PHE A 40 -17.92 -5.91 8.08
C PHE A 40 -18.73 -5.78 9.37
N PRO A 41 -19.63 -6.74 9.66
CA PRO A 41 -20.17 -6.86 11.01
C PRO A 41 -19.05 -7.06 12.04
N ALA A 42 -19.34 -6.82 13.32
CA ALA A 42 -18.37 -7.10 14.39
C ALA A 42 -17.85 -8.54 14.31
N ALA A 43 -16.60 -8.73 14.74
CA ALA A 43 -15.98 -10.03 14.91
C ALA A 43 -15.27 -10.05 16.27
N ARG A 44 -15.16 -11.22 16.87
CA ARG A 44 -14.44 -11.39 18.14
C ARG A 44 -12.93 -11.26 17.94
N THR A 45 -12.44 -11.74 16.81
CA THR A 45 -11.03 -11.76 16.46
C THR A 45 -10.80 -11.15 15.08
N VAL A 46 -9.76 -10.34 14.93
CA VAL A 46 -9.27 -9.85 13.64
C VAL A 46 -7.83 -10.28 13.49
N VAL A 47 -7.56 -11.05 12.44
CA VAL A 47 -6.23 -11.49 12.05
C VAL A 47 -5.82 -10.70 10.82
N VAL A 48 -4.69 -10.01 10.88
CA VAL A 48 -4.15 -9.26 9.74
C VAL A 48 -2.72 -9.71 9.50
N ASP A 49 -2.44 -10.24 8.31
CA ASP A 49 -1.09 -10.56 7.85
C ASP A 49 -0.79 -9.73 6.60
N ASN A 50 -0.03 -8.65 6.78
CA ASN A 50 0.32 -7.71 5.73
C ASN A 50 1.83 -7.72 5.48
N ARG A 51 2.27 -8.37 4.41
CA ARG A 51 3.71 -8.50 4.15
C ARG A 51 4.36 -7.28 3.53
N ASN A 52 3.59 -6.22 3.21
CA ASN A 52 4.10 -5.12 2.42
C ASN A 52 3.50 -3.76 2.83
N GLY A 53 3.63 -3.37 4.09
CA GLY A 53 3.27 -2.00 4.49
C GLY A 53 2.79 -1.86 5.93
N PRO A 54 2.30 -0.68 6.30
CA PRO A 54 1.87 -0.38 7.66
C PRO A 54 0.48 -0.93 7.99
N ILE A 55 0.22 -1.11 9.28
CA ILE A 55 -1.11 -1.37 9.83
C ILE A 55 -1.43 -0.33 10.90
N THR A 56 -2.53 0.40 10.73
CA THR A 56 -3.11 1.27 11.75
C THR A 56 -4.43 0.66 12.21
N VAL A 57 -4.63 0.50 13.51
CA VAL A 57 -5.89 0.05 14.11
C VAL A 57 -6.34 1.06 15.14
N ARG A 58 -7.61 1.48 15.05
CA ARG A 58 -8.27 2.29 16.06
C ARG A 58 -9.56 1.65 16.53
N ALA A 59 -9.84 1.75 17.82
CA ALA A 59 -11.15 1.36 18.32
C ALA A 59 -12.23 2.36 17.88
N GLY A 60 -13.36 1.85 17.40
CA GLY A 60 -14.49 2.64 16.97
C GLY A 60 -15.59 1.80 16.30
N GLY A 61 -16.80 2.36 16.30
CA GLY A 61 -17.95 1.78 15.62
C GLY A 61 -18.52 0.48 16.23
N PRO A 62 -19.72 0.08 15.78
CA PRO A 62 -20.35 -1.19 16.19
C PRO A 62 -19.90 -2.40 15.34
N GLY A 63 -19.06 -2.18 14.33
CA GLY A 63 -18.57 -3.19 13.40
C GLY A 63 -17.14 -2.90 12.98
N ILE A 64 -16.63 -3.62 11.98
CA ILE A 64 -15.26 -3.45 11.50
C ILE A 64 -15.27 -2.69 10.18
N THR A 65 -14.53 -1.59 10.10
CA THR A 65 -14.28 -0.88 8.84
C THR A 65 -12.81 -1.06 8.46
N VAL A 66 -12.57 -1.50 7.23
CA VAL A 66 -11.22 -1.71 6.70
C VAL A 66 -11.04 -0.74 5.53
N HIS A 67 -10.17 0.25 5.72
CA HIS A 67 -9.70 1.12 4.66
C HIS A 67 -8.34 0.61 4.19
N ARG A 68 -8.18 0.47 2.87
CA ARG A 68 -7.01 -0.11 2.22
C ARG A 68 -6.49 0.86 1.20
N ARG A 69 -5.19 1.13 1.25
CA ARG A 69 -4.48 1.96 0.28
C ARG A 69 -3.40 1.11 -0.35
N LEU A 70 -3.51 0.92 -1.65
CA LEU A 70 -2.63 0.07 -2.43
C LEU A 70 -1.82 0.96 -3.38
N ALA A 71 -0.53 0.72 -3.50
CA ALA A 71 0.34 1.33 -4.50
C ALA A 71 1.23 0.25 -5.12
N TRP A 72 1.38 0.23 -6.44
CA TRP A 72 2.22 -0.72 -7.16
C TRP A 72 2.61 -0.23 -8.55
N THR A 73 3.73 -0.72 -9.09
CA THR A 73 4.17 -0.36 -10.45
C THR A 73 3.94 -1.47 -11.48
N LEU A 74 4.20 -2.74 -11.12
CA LEU A 74 4.17 -3.87 -12.06
C LEU A 74 3.10 -4.90 -11.70
N ALA A 75 3.25 -5.53 -10.53
CA ALA A 75 2.37 -6.58 -10.07
C ALA A 75 1.32 -6.02 -9.10
N GLU A 76 0.05 -6.26 -9.41
CA GLU A 76 -1.04 -5.91 -8.50
C GLU A 76 -0.93 -6.72 -7.19
N PRO A 77 -1.15 -6.09 -6.03
CA PRO A 77 -1.18 -6.80 -4.75
C PRO A 77 -2.22 -7.92 -4.73
N TRP A 78 -1.87 -9.06 -4.14
CA TRP A 78 -2.83 -10.12 -3.89
C TRP A 78 -3.43 -9.97 -2.51
N LEU A 79 -4.76 -9.87 -2.46
CA LEU A 79 -5.55 -9.72 -1.24
C LEU A 79 -6.44 -10.94 -1.07
N GLN A 80 -6.41 -11.54 0.12
CA GLN A 80 -7.33 -12.60 0.51
C GLN A 80 -8.07 -12.19 1.77
N GLU A 81 -9.39 -12.28 1.70
CA GLU A 81 -10.29 -11.94 2.79
C GLU A 81 -11.12 -13.17 3.09
N ASN A 82 -11.04 -13.65 4.33
CA ASN A 82 -11.86 -14.75 4.80
C ASN A 82 -12.57 -14.32 6.08
N ARG A 83 -13.85 -14.62 6.16
CA ARG A 83 -14.67 -14.33 7.33
C ARG A 83 -15.43 -15.59 7.72
N ASP A 84 -15.28 -15.96 8.98
CA ASP A 84 -16.21 -16.85 9.67
C ASP A 84 -17.08 -16.06 10.67
N ASP A 85 -17.88 -16.76 11.46
CA ASP A 85 -18.81 -16.16 12.41
C ASP A 85 -18.12 -15.29 13.48
N THR A 86 -16.86 -15.56 13.78
CA THR A 86 -16.14 -14.96 14.91
C THR A 86 -14.84 -14.26 14.53
N THR A 87 -14.30 -14.58 13.36
CA THR A 87 -12.95 -14.17 12.94
C THR A 87 -12.99 -13.55 11.56
N LEU A 88 -12.40 -12.36 11.44
CA LEU A 88 -12.05 -11.75 10.17
C LEU A 88 -10.56 -11.95 9.93
N THR A 89 -10.20 -12.64 8.86
CA THR A 89 -8.81 -12.83 8.42
C THR A 89 -8.55 -12.02 7.16
N LEU A 90 -7.56 -11.14 7.24
CA LEU A 90 -7.07 -10.33 6.13
C LEU A 90 -5.62 -10.75 5.84
N HIS A 91 -5.37 -11.21 4.63
CA HIS A 91 -4.04 -11.54 4.17
C HIS A 91 -3.70 -10.71 2.93
N ALA A 92 -2.52 -10.13 2.92
CA ALA A 92 -2.08 -9.28 1.82
C ALA A 92 -0.59 -9.44 1.55
N THR A 93 -0.25 -9.59 0.28
CA THR A 93 1.13 -9.66 -0.18
C THR A 93 1.29 -9.07 -1.56
N CYS A 94 2.45 -8.47 -1.81
CA CYS A 94 2.83 -8.01 -3.13
C CYS A 94 3.24 -9.21 -3.96
N GLY A 95 2.37 -9.61 -4.88
CA GLY A 95 2.57 -10.79 -5.70
C GLY A 95 1.75 -11.99 -5.25
N ARG A 96 1.47 -12.90 -6.18
CA ARG A 96 0.70 -14.11 -5.88
C ARG A 96 1.60 -15.23 -5.36
N PRO A 97 1.14 -16.01 -4.37
CA PRO A 97 1.93 -17.10 -3.78
C PRO A 97 2.19 -18.27 -4.75
N ASP A 98 1.50 -18.35 -5.88
CA ASP A 98 1.58 -19.42 -6.87
C ASP A 98 2.65 -19.21 -7.96
N HIS A 99 3.30 -18.04 -8.03
CA HIS A 99 4.36 -17.80 -9.01
C HIS A 99 5.75 -17.84 -8.36
N THR A 100 6.63 -18.67 -8.92
CA THR A 100 7.99 -18.92 -8.41
C THR A 100 8.95 -17.74 -8.61
N VAL A 101 8.68 -16.85 -9.56
CA VAL A 101 9.52 -15.67 -9.85
C VAL A 101 8.65 -14.45 -10.04
N GLN A 102 8.80 -13.45 -9.16
CA GLN A 102 8.09 -12.18 -9.25
C GLN A 102 9.06 -11.03 -9.00
N ILE A 103 8.97 -10.03 -9.86
CA ILE A 103 9.72 -8.78 -9.73
C ILE A 103 8.79 -7.80 -9.01
N ILE A 104 9.01 -7.59 -7.72
CA ILE A 104 8.24 -6.66 -6.89
C ILE A 104 8.98 -5.33 -6.87
N ILE A 105 8.37 -4.30 -7.44
CA ILE A 105 8.90 -2.93 -7.48
C ILE A 105 7.81 -1.99 -6.96
N ASP A 106 8.17 -1.18 -5.96
CA ASP A 106 7.35 -0.13 -5.36
C ASP A 106 5.92 -0.57 -5.02
N CYS A 107 5.80 -1.72 -4.36
CA CYS A 107 4.51 -2.26 -3.94
C CYS A 107 4.29 -2.06 -2.44
N GLU A 108 3.22 -1.35 -2.11
CA GLU A 108 2.81 -1.00 -0.76
C GLU A 108 1.31 -1.29 -0.56
N ILE A 109 0.99 -1.83 0.60
CA ILE A 109 -0.34 -2.19 1.07
C ILE A 109 -0.46 -1.60 2.46
N ALA A 110 -1.20 -0.51 2.61
CA ALA A 110 -1.47 0.11 3.89
C ALA A 110 -2.89 -0.23 4.34
N TYR A 111 -3.02 -0.64 5.60
CA TYR A 111 -4.29 -0.92 6.23
C TYR A 111 -4.61 0.09 7.33
N ASP A 112 -5.79 0.69 7.27
CA ASP A 112 -6.36 1.53 8.31
C ASP A 112 -7.69 0.92 8.77
N LEU A 113 -7.68 0.29 9.96
CA LEU A 113 -8.82 -0.42 10.53
C LEU A 113 -9.49 0.38 11.64
N GLU A 114 -10.82 0.39 11.64
CA GLU A 114 -11.65 0.77 12.78
C GLU A 114 -12.38 -0.49 13.28
N VAL A 115 -12.19 -0.86 14.55
CA VAL A 115 -12.72 -2.11 15.13
C VAL A 115 -13.46 -1.85 16.44
N PRO A 116 -14.44 -2.70 16.84
CA PRO A 116 -15.03 -2.61 18.17
C PRO A 116 -13.96 -2.70 19.29
N PRO A 117 -14.10 -1.97 20.41
CA PRO A 117 -13.05 -1.89 21.44
C PRO A 117 -12.61 -3.23 22.03
N GLU A 118 -13.52 -4.20 22.14
CA GLU A 118 -13.26 -5.51 22.78
C GLU A 118 -12.76 -6.57 21.78
N THR A 119 -12.40 -6.17 20.56
CA THR A 119 -11.93 -7.08 19.50
C THR A 119 -10.52 -7.55 19.79
N ALA A 120 -10.28 -8.86 19.75
CA ALA A 120 -8.95 -9.43 19.82
C ALA A 120 -8.21 -9.26 18.48
N LEU A 121 -6.93 -8.92 18.52
CA LEU A 121 -6.10 -8.61 17.35
C LEU A 121 -4.89 -9.55 17.27
N ASP A 122 -4.68 -10.17 16.11
CA ASP A 122 -3.44 -10.83 15.75
C ASP A 122 -2.87 -10.18 14.48
N LEU A 123 -1.86 -9.34 14.66
CA LEU A 123 -1.31 -8.48 13.62
C LEU A 123 0.11 -8.93 13.25
N SER A 124 0.36 -9.05 11.95
CA SER A 124 1.66 -9.36 11.36
C SER A 124 1.92 -8.34 10.25
N ALA A 125 3.03 -7.61 10.34
CA ALA A 125 3.44 -6.68 9.29
C ALA A 125 4.95 -6.55 9.14
N THR A 126 5.40 -6.27 7.92
CA THR A 126 6.78 -5.82 7.66
C THR A 126 6.96 -4.31 7.93
N GLY A 127 5.87 -3.53 7.86
CA GLY A 127 5.85 -2.11 8.20
C GLY A 127 5.46 -1.82 9.66
N PRO A 128 5.37 -0.54 10.04
CA PRO A 128 4.98 -0.14 11.38
C PRO A 128 3.53 -0.53 11.69
N ILE A 129 3.30 -0.92 12.95
CA ILE A 129 1.98 -1.27 13.47
C ILE A 129 1.62 -0.28 14.57
N SER A 130 0.47 0.38 14.44
CA SER A 130 -0.07 1.32 15.44
C SER A 130 -1.46 0.86 15.88
N VAL A 131 -1.68 0.74 17.19
CA VAL A 131 -2.96 0.33 17.76
C VAL A 131 -3.40 1.32 18.84
N THR A 132 -4.61 1.85 18.73
CA THR A 132 -5.14 2.86 19.64
C THR A 132 -6.54 2.50 20.14
N GLY A 133 -6.73 2.51 21.46
CA GLY A 133 -8.05 2.42 22.10
C GLY A 133 -8.69 1.02 22.14
N VAL A 134 -8.01 -0.01 21.64
CA VAL A 134 -8.47 -1.41 21.70
C VAL A 134 -8.13 -2.00 23.08
N ARG A 135 -9.07 -2.77 23.64
CA ARG A 135 -8.99 -3.42 24.97
C ARG A 135 -8.94 -4.94 24.90
N GLY A 136 -9.31 -5.53 23.76
CA GLY A 136 -9.17 -6.96 23.52
C GLY A 136 -7.71 -7.41 23.47
N ASP A 137 -7.51 -8.73 23.47
CA ASP A 137 -6.17 -9.32 23.42
C ASP A 137 -5.40 -8.84 22.19
N LEU A 138 -4.15 -8.44 22.38
CA LEU A 138 -3.28 -7.96 21.30
C LEU A 138 -2.06 -8.86 21.14
N ARG A 139 -1.93 -9.45 19.95
CA ARG A 139 -0.73 -10.18 19.52
C ARG A 139 -0.14 -9.47 18.30
N VAL A 140 1.16 -9.14 18.38
CA VAL A 140 1.89 -8.52 17.28
C VAL A 140 3.09 -9.38 16.93
N ARG A 141 3.27 -9.64 15.63
CA ARG A 141 4.36 -10.45 15.09
C ARG A 141 5.07 -9.67 13.97
N PRO A 142 6.40 -9.82 13.83
CA PRO A 142 7.08 -9.32 12.65
C PRO A 142 6.64 -10.14 11.42
N GLY A 143 6.29 -9.46 10.33
CA GLY A 143 6.04 -10.07 9.03
C GLY A 143 7.34 -10.68 8.47
N ARG A 144 7.24 -11.88 7.89
CA ARG A 144 8.36 -12.56 7.22
C ARG A 144 8.20 -12.56 5.71
#